data_AF-A0A535YWX8-F1
#
_entry.id   AF-A0A535YWX8-F1
#
_cell.length_a   1.000
_cell.length_b   1.000
_cell.length_c   1.000
_cell.angle_alpha   90.00
_cell.angle_beta   90.00
_cell.angle_gamma   90.00
#
_symmetry.space_group_name_H-M   'P 1'
#
loop_
_entity.id
_entity.type
_entity.pdbx_description
1 polymer ?
#
loop_
_entity_poly.entity_id
_entity_poly.type
_entity_poly.pdbx_seq_one_letter_code
_entity_poly.pdbx_strand_id
1 'polypeptide(L)'
;MRRKVRIEHARRLAVARQRLSGSRPKPITTDHIHELVQAIGCLQLDPTAVVARNHLLVVFSRLGPFDPKLVDALLWDERRLYEYWAHRASIVPTEDR
;
A
#
# COMPACT_ATOMS: atom_id res chain seq x y z
N MET A 1 25.48 19.50 9.73
CA MET A 1 26.34 18.39 9.27
C MET A 1 25.62 17.60 8.17
N ARG A 2 26.07 17.65 6.90
CA ARG A 2 25.46 16.86 5.80
C ARG A 2 26.03 15.44 5.81
N ARG A 3 25.23 14.43 6.13
CA ARG A 3 25.61 13.02 5.93
C ARG A 3 25.52 12.68 4.44
N LYS A 4 26.60 12.18 3.84
CA LYS A 4 26.60 11.68 2.45
C LYS A 4 25.96 10.27 2.43
N VAL A 5 24.99 10.05 1.53
CA VAL A 5 24.36 8.74 1.30
C VAL A 5 24.87 8.18 -0.02
N ARG A 6 25.37 6.94 -0.02
CA ARG A 6 25.75 6.24 -1.27
C ARG A 6 24.49 5.89 -2.07
N ILE A 7 24.54 5.95 -3.40
CA ILE A 7 23.40 5.66 -4.27
C ILE A 7 22.79 4.26 -4.03
N GLU A 8 23.63 3.29 -3.73
CA GLU A 8 23.22 1.92 -3.39
C GLU A 8 22.34 1.88 -2.13
N HIS A 9 22.69 2.65 -1.10
CA HIS A 9 21.88 2.74 0.13
C HIS A 9 20.55 3.43 -0.14
N ALA A 10 20.54 4.48 -0.98
CA ALA A 10 19.30 5.16 -1.36
C ALA A 10 18.35 4.20 -2.12
N ARG A 11 18.87 3.38 -3.04
CA ARG A 11 18.09 2.37 -3.77
C ARG A 11 17.49 1.32 -2.84
N ARG A 12 18.30 0.75 -1.94
CA ARG A 12 17.80 -0.21 -0.93
C ARG A 12 16.72 0.39 -0.04
N LEU A 13 16.93 1.64 0.40
CA LEU A 13 15.96 2.36 1.21
C LEU A 13 14.64 2.55 0.48
N ALA A 14 14.68 2.92 -0.81
CA ALA A 14 13.48 3.07 -1.63
C ALA A 14 12.67 1.76 -1.72
N VAL A 15 13.33 0.64 -2.02
CA VAL A 15 12.66 -0.68 -2.09
C VAL A 15 12.08 -1.10 -0.73
N ALA A 16 12.86 -0.92 0.35
CA ALA A 16 12.42 -1.28 1.69
C ALA A 16 11.21 -0.43 2.14
N ARG A 17 11.21 0.88 1.85
CA ARG A 17 10.10 1.79 2.18
C ARG A 17 8.84 1.49 1.38
N GLN A 18 8.96 0.89 0.20
CA GLN A 18 7.83 0.40 -0.59
C GLN A 18 7.27 -0.95 -0.11
N ARG A 19 7.79 -1.50 1.01
CA ARG A 19 7.42 -2.81 1.56
C ARG A 19 7.58 -3.96 0.56
N LEU A 20 8.56 -3.82 -0.36
CA LEU A 20 8.88 -4.81 -1.38
C LEU A 20 9.94 -5.83 -0.94
N SER A 21 10.48 -5.69 0.27
CA SER A 21 11.44 -6.60 0.88
C SER A 21 10.94 -7.02 2.26
N GLY A 22 11.30 -8.24 2.68
CA GLY A 22 10.94 -8.78 4.00
C GLY A 22 9.97 -9.94 3.93
N SER A 23 9.63 -10.48 5.09
CA SER A 23 8.68 -11.58 5.23
C SER A 23 7.24 -11.10 5.03
N ARG A 24 6.42 -11.96 4.44
CA ARG A 24 4.98 -11.74 4.26
C ARG A 24 4.19 -12.37 5.41
N PRO A 25 3.24 -11.65 6.02
CA PRO A 25 2.39 -12.22 7.06
C PRO A 25 1.46 -13.29 6.49
N LYS A 26 1.13 -14.29 7.30
CA LYS A 26 0.16 -15.36 6.98
C LYS A 26 -0.56 -15.78 8.27
N PRO A 27 -1.90 -15.67 8.38
CA PRO A 27 -2.82 -15.08 7.40
C PRO A 27 -2.68 -13.55 7.30
N ILE A 28 -3.16 -12.97 6.19
CA ILE A 28 -3.25 -11.51 5.99
C ILE A 28 -4.56 -11.02 6.60
N THR A 29 -4.54 -9.84 7.22
CA THR A 29 -5.68 -9.20 7.91
C THR A 29 -5.87 -7.77 7.41
N THR A 30 -6.98 -7.12 7.78
CA THR A 30 -7.21 -5.71 7.45
C THR A 30 -6.12 -4.80 8.03
N ASP A 31 -5.62 -5.08 9.23
CA ASP A 31 -4.52 -4.32 9.84
C ASP A 31 -3.23 -4.37 9.00
N HIS A 32 -2.85 -5.52 8.46
CA HIS A 32 -1.67 -5.62 7.60
C HIS A 32 -1.80 -4.76 6.33
N ILE A 33 -3.01 -4.70 5.76
CA ILE A 33 -3.29 -3.86 4.59
C ILE A 33 -3.28 -2.39 4.99
N HIS A 34 -3.92 -2.03 6.10
CA HIS A 34 -3.93 -0.66 6.61
C HIS A 34 -2.52 -0.15 6.88
N GLU A 35 -1.68 -0.92 7.58
CA GLU A 35 -0.27 -0.60 7.82
C GLU A 35 0.54 -0.46 6.53
N LEU A 36 0.25 -1.28 5.52
CA LEU A 36 0.87 -1.17 4.20
C LEU A 36 0.49 0.17 3.55
N VAL A 37 -0.80 0.50 3.48
CA VAL A 37 -1.30 1.73 2.85
C VAL A 37 -0.78 2.95 3.58
N GLN A 38 -0.78 2.92 4.92
CA GLN A 38 -0.08 3.92 5.71
C GLN A 38 1.37 4.00 5.26
N ALA A 39 2.15 2.91 5.29
CA ALA A 39 3.58 2.95 4.95
C ALA A 39 3.91 3.53 3.57
N ILE A 40 3.11 3.23 2.54
CA ILE A 40 3.35 3.68 1.16
C ILE A 40 2.58 4.96 0.76
N GLY A 41 1.66 5.41 1.60
CA GLY A 41 0.92 6.67 1.48
C GLY A 41 -0.45 6.52 0.80
N CYS A 42 -0.55 5.77 -0.29
CA CYS A 42 -1.81 5.56 -1.00
C CYS A 42 -1.77 4.32 -1.91
N LEU A 43 -2.94 3.87 -2.33
CA LEU A 43 -3.11 2.96 -3.47
C LEU A 43 -3.72 3.75 -4.64
N GLN A 44 -3.14 3.63 -5.83
CA GLN A 44 -3.71 4.32 -6.99
C GLN A 44 -4.94 3.57 -7.53
N LEU A 45 -5.97 4.34 -7.90
CA LEU A 45 -7.13 3.85 -8.63
C LEU A 45 -6.91 4.11 -10.11
N ASP A 46 -6.75 3.03 -10.86
CA ASP A 46 -6.57 3.07 -12.31
C ASP A 46 -7.82 2.52 -13.02
N PRO A 47 -8.13 3.03 -14.22
CA PRO A 47 -9.30 2.58 -14.99
C PRO A 47 -9.09 1.20 -15.64
N THR A 48 -7.86 0.68 -15.68
CA THR A 48 -7.54 -0.60 -16.30
C THR A 48 -7.61 -1.74 -15.29
N ALA A 49 -8.14 -2.89 -15.73
CA ALA A 49 -8.32 -4.07 -14.89
C ALA A 49 -8.19 -5.38 -15.68
N VAL A 50 -7.21 -5.47 -16.60
CA VAL A 50 -7.02 -6.67 -17.45
C VAL A 50 -6.75 -7.94 -16.62
N VAL A 51 -6.03 -7.79 -15.50
CA VAL A 51 -5.76 -8.87 -14.54
C VAL A 51 -6.55 -8.67 -13.26
N ALA A 52 -6.38 -7.51 -12.64
CA ALA A 52 -7.14 -7.00 -11.51
C ALA A 52 -6.97 -5.47 -11.47
N ARG A 53 -7.76 -4.78 -10.65
CA ARG A 53 -7.55 -3.35 -10.39
C ARG A 53 -6.20 -3.10 -9.71
N ASN A 54 -5.53 -2.00 -10.04
CA ASN A 54 -4.16 -1.72 -9.61
C ASN A 54 -3.98 -1.78 -8.07
N HIS A 55 -4.90 -1.21 -7.29
CA HIS A 55 -4.83 -1.25 -5.83
C HIS A 55 -4.75 -2.69 -5.25
N LEU A 56 -5.39 -3.67 -5.89
CA LEU A 56 -5.30 -5.08 -5.49
C LEU A 56 -3.93 -5.68 -5.86
N LEU A 57 -3.40 -5.34 -7.04
CA LEU A 57 -2.08 -5.80 -7.48
C LEU A 57 -0.96 -5.25 -6.59
N VAL A 58 -1.08 -4.00 -6.14
CA VAL A 58 -0.14 -3.38 -5.19
C VAL A 58 -0.17 -4.15 -3.86
N VAL A 59 -1.35 -4.41 -3.27
CA VAL A 59 -1.43 -5.18 -2.03
C VAL A 59 -0.86 -6.60 -2.20
N PHE A 60 -1.24 -7.30 -3.27
CA PHE A 60 -0.76 -8.66 -3.56
C PHE A 60 0.76 -8.74 -3.67
N SER A 61 1.38 -7.81 -4.39
CA SER A 61 2.84 -7.83 -4.61
C SER A 61 3.64 -7.61 -3.32
N ARG A 62 3.08 -6.94 -2.30
CA ARG A 62 3.73 -6.70 -1.01
C ARG A 62 3.39 -7.79 0.01
N LEU A 63 2.12 -8.15 0.17
CA LEU A 63 1.65 -9.05 1.24
C LEU A 63 1.46 -10.51 0.76
N GLY A 64 1.29 -10.76 -0.53
CA GLY A 64 0.98 -12.08 -1.08
C GLY A 64 -0.53 -12.30 -1.29
N PRO A 65 -0.96 -13.56 -1.54
CA PRO A 65 -2.37 -13.89 -1.75
C PRO A 65 -3.23 -13.50 -0.53
N PHE A 66 -4.28 -12.72 -0.75
CA PHE A 66 -5.21 -12.22 0.27
C PHE A 66 -6.65 -12.23 -0.27
N ASP A 67 -7.64 -12.13 0.61
CA ASP A 67 -9.04 -11.91 0.21
C ASP A 67 -9.28 -10.42 -0.09
N PRO A 68 -9.67 -10.04 -1.33
CA PRO A 68 -9.97 -8.65 -1.69
C PRO A 68 -11.00 -7.97 -0.79
N LYS A 69 -11.88 -8.74 -0.13
CA LYS A 69 -12.86 -8.20 0.84
C LYS A 69 -12.21 -7.49 2.01
N LEU A 70 -10.94 -7.78 2.32
CA LEU A 70 -10.20 -7.05 3.36
C LEU A 70 -9.96 -5.58 2.95
N VAL A 71 -9.83 -5.27 1.66
CA VAL A 71 -9.74 -3.89 1.19
C VAL A 71 -11.12 -3.23 1.22
N ASP A 72 -12.16 -3.94 0.81
CA ASP A 72 -13.55 -3.45 0.87
C ASP A 72 -13.98 -3.15 2.31
N ALA A 73 -13.63 -4.02 3.27
CA ALA A 73 -13.89 -3.80 4.68
C ALA A 73 -13.24 -2.51 5.18
N LEU A 74 -11.99 -2.24 4.79
CA LEU A 74 -11.30 -1.00 5.16
C LEU A 74 -11.93 0.26 4.55
N LEU A 75 -12.48 0.17 3.34
CA LEU A 75 -13.14 1.27 2.63
C LEU A 75 -14.55 1.56 3.16
N TRP A 76 -15.36 0.52 3.33
CA TRP A 76 -16.80 0.65 3.46
C TRP A 76 -17.30 0.36 4.88
N ASP A 77 -16.73 -0.63 5.55
CA ASP A 77 -17.18 -1.09 6.87
C ASP A 77 -16.43 -0.36 8.00
N GLU A 78 -15.11 -0.48 8.03
CA GLU A 78 -14.22 0.10 9.05
C GLU A 78 -13.96 1.60 8.81
N ARG A 79 -14.10 2.08 7.57
CA ARG A 79 -13.83 3.47 7.15
C ARG A 79 -12.45 3.99 7.60
N ARG A 80 -11.45 3.11 7.51
CA ARG A 80 -10.04 3.43 7.75
C ARG A 80 -9.33 3.87 6.49
N LEU A 81 -9.91 3.56 5.34
CA LEU A 81 -9.49 4.03 4.03
C LEU A 81 -10.65 4.76 3.33
N TYR A 82 -10.33 5.70 2.46
CA TYR A 82 -11.31 6.37 1.61
C TYR A 82 -10.75 6.73 0.24
N GLU A 83 -11.63 6.93 -0.74
CA GLU A 83 -11.26 7.38 -2.07
C GLU A 83 -11.07 8.91 -2.11
N TYR A 84 -9.93 9.37 -2.61
CA TYR A 84 -9.57 10.78 -2.69
C TYR A 84 -8.73 11.11 -3.93
N TRP A 85 -8.71 12.39 -4.30
CA TRP A 85 -7.85 12.91 -5.36
C TRP A 85 -6.48 13.35 -4.81
N ALA A 86 -5.63 12.40 -4.43
CA ALA A 86 -4.25 12.64 -4.01
C ALA A 86 -3.30 12.65 -5.22
N HIS A 87 -3.18 13.80 -5.90
CA HIS A 87 -2.56 13.95 -7.24
C HIS A 87 -3.29 13.21 -8.39
N ARG A 88 -3.91 12.06 -8.09
CA ARG A 88 -4.76 11.22 -8.95
C ARG A 88 -5.79 10.52 -8.06
N ALA A 89 -6.80 9.89 -8.68
CA ALA A 89 -7.73 9.02 -7.96
C ALA A 89 -6.96 7.94 -7.19
N SER A 90 -7.15 7.90 -5.86
CA SER A 90 -6.37 7.09 -4.93
C SER A 90 -7.24 6.64 -3.76
N ILE A 91 -6.87 5.52 -3.14
CA ILE A 91 -7.32 5.11 -1.82
C ILE A 91 -6.27 5.56 -0.81
N VAL A 92 -6.68 6.31 0.20
CA VAL A 92 -5.80 6.90 1.22
C VAL A 92 -6.29 6.59 2.64
N PRO A 93 -5.42 6.60 3.67
CA PRO A 93 -5.83 6.47 5.07
C PRO A 93 -6.70 7.65 5.52
N THR A 94 -7.68 7.40 6.38
CA THR A 94 -8.49 8.46 7.03
C THR A 94 -7.73 9.21 8.12
N GLU A 95 -6.70 8.60 8.70
CA GLU A 95 -5.83 9.22 9.70
C GLU A 95 -4.83 10.18 9.03
N ASP A 96 -4.76 11.42 9.52
CA ASP A 96 -3.69 12.36 9.18
C ASP A 96 -2.35 11.89 9.79
N ARG A 97 -1.25 12.17 9.09
CA ARG A 97 0.09 11.73 9.47
C ARG A 97 0.97 12.84 10.02
#